data_AF-A0AAP9Y7G7-F1
#
_entry.id   AF-A0AAP9Y7G7-F1
#
_cell.length_a   1.000
_cell.length_b   1.000
_cell.length_c   1.000
_cell.angle_alpha   90.00
_cell.angle_beta   90.00
_cell.angle_gamma   90.00
#
_symmetry.space_group_name_H-M   'P 1'
#
loop_
_entity.id
_entity.type
_entity.pdbx_description
1 polymer ?
#
loop_
_entity_poly.entity_id
_entity_poly.type
_entity_poly.pdbx_seq_one_letter_code
_entity_poly.pdbx_strand_id
1 'polypeptide(L)'
;MTIGLMAYALEQGNPHLGLVVIDSPLKAYADPDSGEDRSLATQTLTDKFYAWLSTWSGPGQIIVAENEKIQATTAGVLQPVEFTRRNDSGRAGFYLKSVTSMLVGDDSESA
;
A
#
# COMPACT_ATOMS: atom_id res chain seq x y z
N MET A 1 1.82 -6.01 -14.19
CA MET A 1 2.03 -7.40 -14.68
C MET A 1 1.49 -8.43 -13.70
N THR A 2 1.87 -8.37 -12.42
CA THR A 2 1.53 -9.40 -11.39
C THR A 2 0.04 -9.67 -11.22
N ILE A 3 -0.79 -8.63 -11.04
CA ILE A 3 -2.25 -8.79 -10.85
C ILE A 3 -2.90 -9.40 -12.09
N GLY A 4 -2.53 -8.93 -13.30
CA GLY A 4 -3.07 -9.43 -14.56
C GLY A 4 -2.69 -10.89 -14.83
N LEU A 5 -1.47 -11.30 -14.48
CA LEU A 5 -1.04 -12.70 -14.60
C LEU A 5 -1.84 -13.61 -13.66
N MET A 6 -2.04 -13.19 -12.40
CA MET A 6 -2.90 -13.91 -11.46
C MET A 6 -4.32 -14.05 -12.02
N ALA A 7 -4.92 -12.93 -12.45
CA ALA A 7 -6.29 -12.92 -12.95
C ALA A 7 -6.45 -13.88 -14.14
N TYR A 8 -5.57 -13.77 -15.14
CA TYR A 8 -5.57 -14.65 -16.29
C TYR A 8 -5.38 -16.13 -15.91
N ALA A 9 -4.44 -16.43 -15.02
CA ALA A 9 -4.19 -17.81 -14.60
C ALA A 9 -5.43 -18.43 -13.94
N LEU A 10 -6.07 -17.70 -13.02
CA LEU A 10 -7.28 -18.17 -12.34
C LEU A 10 -8.46 -18.32 -13.30
N GLU A 11 -8.66 -17.39 -14.23
CA GLU A 11 -9.74 -17.44 -15.23
C GLU A 11 -9.59 -18.62 -16.20
N GLN A 12 -8.35 -18.99 -16.55
CA GLN A 12 -8.07 -20.11 -17.44
C GLN A 12 -7.95 -21.47 -16.71
N GLY A 13 -8.14 -21.51 -15.39
CA GLY A 13 -7.95 -22.72 -14.59
C GLY A 13 -6.47 -23.18 -14.51
N ASN A 14 -5.54 -22.27 -14.79
CA ASN A 14 -4.11 -22.54 -14.66
C ASN A 14 -3.67 -22.46 -13.19
N PRO A 15 -2.65 -23.24 -12.78
CA PRO A 15 -2.14 -23.19 -11.42
C PRO A 15 -1.64 -21.79 -11.01
N HIS A 16 -2.31 -21.20 -10.01
CA HIS A 16 -1.88 -20.00 -9.30
C HIS A 16 -2.51 -20.01 -7.91
N LEU A 17 -1.80 -19.51 -6.89
CA LEU A 17 -2.29 -19.54 -5.49
C LEU A 17 -3.48 -18.61 -5.22
N GLY A 18 -3.92 -17.86 -6.23
CA GLY A 18 -4.89 -16.79 -6.06
C GLY A 18 -4.50 -15.68 -5.08
N LEU A 19 -3.20 -15.48 -4.84
CA LEU A 19 -2.67 -14.44 -3.96
C LEU A 19 -1.47 -13.75 -4.62
N VAL A 20 -1.42 -12.42 -4.54
CA VAL A 20 -0.26 -11.61 -4.88
C VAL A 20 0.05 -10.62 -3.77
N VAL A 21 1.34 -10.48 -3.44
CA VAL A 21 1.84 -9.47 -2.50
C VAL A 21 2.74 -8.52 -3.28
N ILE A 22 2.50 -7.22 -3.18
CA ILE A 22 3.20 -6.19 -3.93
C ILE A 22 3.78 -5.18 -2.94
N ASP A 23 5.10 -4.99 -3.02
CA ASP A 23 5.84 -4.06 -2.17
C ASP A 23 6.07 -2.75 -2.94
N SER A 24 5.56 -1.64 -2.40
CA SER A 24 5.65 -0.28 -2.94
C SER A 24 5.58 -0.20 -4.49
N PRO A 25 4.44 -0.57 -5.10
CA PRO A 25 4.29 -0.74 -6.56
C PRO A 25 4.67 0.49 -7.39
N LEU A 26 4.64 1.68 -6.78
CA LEU A 26 4.80 2.95 -7.48
C LEU A 26 6.10 3.68 -7.15
N LYS A 27 6.93 3.14 -6.25
CA LYS A 27 8.17 3.79 -5.81
C LYS A 27 9.15 4.05 -6.96
N ALA A 28 9.17 3.18 -7.97
CA ALA A 28 10.01 3.37 -9.16
C ALA A 28 9.59 4.59 -10.03
N TYR A 29 8.39 5.13 -9.82
CA TYR A 29 7.89 6.32 -10.52
C TYR A 29 8.12 7.61 -9.73
N ALA A 30 8.41 7.51 -8.43
CA ALA A 30 8.79 8.64 -7.59
C ALA A 30 10.26 8.98 -7.84
N ASP A 31 10.51 9.93 -8.73
CA ASP A 31 11.85 10.46 -9.01
C ASP A 31 12.17 11.62 -8.03
N PRO A 32 13.12 11.45 -7.09
CA PRO A 32 13.40 12.44 -6.05
C PRO A 32 14.05 13.72 -6.60
N ASP A 33 14.65 13.68 -7.80
CA ASP A 33 15.30 14.83 -8.43
C ASP A 33 14.36 15.58 -9.39
N SER A 34 13.09 15.18 -9.45
CA SER A 34 12.15 15.70 -10.43
C SER A 34 11.44 16.96 -9.93
N GLY A 35 11.44 18.02 -10.75
CA GLY A 35 10.77 19.29 -10.44
C GLY A 35 9.26 19.14 -10.18
N GLU A 36 8.62 20.20 -9.69
CA GLU A 36 7.23 20.23 -9.20
C GLU A 36 6.21 19.51 -10.11
N ASP A 37 6.33 19.66 -11.43
CA ASP A 37 5.43 19.05 -12.41
C ASP A 37 5.40 17.50 -12.37
N ARG A 38 6.54 16.86 -12.07
CA ARG A 38 6.64 15.40 -12.05
C ARG A 38 6.24 14.79 -10.71
N SER A 39 6.36 15.56 -9.62
CA SER A 39 5.76 15.24 -8.33
C SER A 39 4.23 15.17 -8.42
N LEU A 40 3.59 16.16 -9.06
CA LEU A 40 2.15 16.17 -9.31
C LEU A 40 1.69 14.99 -10.17
N ALA A 41 2.48 14.62 -11.19
CA ALA A 41 2.21 13.46 -12.03
C ALA A 41 2.28 12.15 -11.24
N THR A 42 3.22 12.04 -10.30
CA THR A 42 3.40 10.87 -9.44
C THR A 42 2.24 10.74 -8.44
N GLN A 43 1.84 11.83 -7.78
CA GLN A 43 0.64 11.87 -6.92
C GLN A 43 -0.60 11.39 -7.70
N THR A 44 -0.79 11.92 -8.91
CA THR A 44 -1.92 11.56 -9.77
C THR A 44 -1.88 10.09 -10.18
N LEU A 45 -0.69 9.52 -10.42
CA LEU A 45 -0.52 8.10 -10.73
C LEU A 45 -0.90 7.22 -9.54
N THR A 46 -0.45 7.60 -8.34
CA THR A 46 -0.78 6.95 -7.07
C THR A 46 -2.28 6.91 -6.83
N ASP A 47 -2.95 8.06 -6.94
CA ASP A 47 -4.38 8.16 -6.75
C ASP A 47 -5.15 7.29 -7.76
N LYS A 48 -4.77 7.32 -9.05
CA LYS A 48 -5.40 6.49 -10.09
C LYS A 48 -5.21 5.00 -9.85
N PHE A 49 -4.03 4.58 -9.42
CA PHE A 49 -3.73 3.17 -9.16
C PHE A 49 -4.58 2.64 -8.00
N TYR A 50 -4.64 3.35 -6.88
CA TYR A 50 -5.44 2.92 -5.73
C TYR A 50 -6.94 3.08 -5.97
N ALA A 51 -7.36 4.09 -6.74
CA ALA A 51 -8.76 4.22 -7.17
C ALA A 51 -9.17 3.00 -8.01
N TRP A 52 -8.35 2.57 -8.97
CA TRP A 52 -8.61 1.35 -9.72
C TRP A 52 -8.66 0.10 -8.83
N LEU A 53 -7.70 -0.07 -7.91
CA LEU A 53 -7.70 -1.18 -6.95
C LEU A 53 -8.95 -1.19 -6.07
N SER A 54 -9.47 -0.03 -5.68
CA SER A 54 -10.70 0.07 -4.87
C SER A 54 -11.95 -0.45 -5.57
N THR A 55 -11.90 -0.56 -6.90
CA THR A 55 -12.98 -1.10 -7.74
C THR A 55 -12.72 -2.54 -8.20
N TRP A 56 -11.59 -3.14 -7.79
CA TRP A 56 -11.22 -4.48 -8.21
C TRP A 56 -12.24 -5.52 -7.74
N SER A 57 -12.82 -6.23 -8.71
CA SER A 57 -13.77 -7.33 -8.50
C SER A 57 -13.34 -8.63 -9.19
N GLY A 58 -12.09 -8.68 -9.68
CA GLY A 58 -11.51 -9.87 -10.30
C GLY A 58 -11.10 -10.94 -9.28
N PRO A 59 -10.67 -12.13 -9.75
CA PRO A 59 -10.40 -13.25 -8.87
C PRO A 59 -9.10 -13.05 -8.07
N GLY A 60 -9.02 -13.74 -6.92
CA GLY A 60 -7.85 -13.77 -6.05
C GLY A 60 -7.75 -12.60 -5.07
N GLN A 61 -6.70 -12.61 -4.26
CA GLN A 61 -6.40 -11.64 -3.23
C GLN A 61 -5.15 -10.83 -3.60
N ILE A 62 -5.25 -9.51 -3.43
CA ILE A 62 -4.16 -8.57 -3.67
C ILE A 62 -3.81 -7.92 -2.32
N ILE A 63 -2.54 -8.04 -1.92
CA ILE A 63 -2.00 -7.36 -0.74
C ILE A 63 -0.96 -6.36 -1.22
N VAL A 64 -1.15 -5.09 -0.89
CA VAL A 64 -0.18 -4.03 -1.17
C VAL A 64 0.42 -3.57 0.16
N ALA A 65 1.75 -3.63 0.26
CA ALA A 65 2.48 -3.01 1.34
C ALA A 65 2.99 -1.65 0.86
N GLU A 66 2.59 -0.59 1.55
CA GLU A 66 2.93 0.79 1.18
C GLU A 66 3.17 1.64 2.43
N ASN A 67 4.07 2.61 2.33
CA ASN A 67 4.37 3.56 3.41
C ASN A 67 3.72 4.93 3.20
N GLU A 68 3.26 5.21 1.97
CA GLU A 68 2.55 6.44 1.64
C GLU A 68 1.06 6.37 1.97
N LYS A 69 0.49 7.51 2.36
CA LYS A 69 -0.95 7.63 2.56
C LYS A 69 -1.67 7.67 1.21
N ILE A 70 -2.72 6.89 1.09
CA ILE A 70 -3.64 6.95 -0.05
C ILE A 70 -4.74 7.99 0.19
N GLN A 71 -5.34 8.52 -0.88
CA GLN A 71 -6.41 9.51 -0.82
C GLN A 71 -7.57 9.05 0.10
N ALA A 72 -8.06 9.95 0.96
CA ALA A 72 -9.04 9.62 2.00
C ALA A 72 -10.34 8.97 1.48
N THR A 73 -10.82 9.39 0.30
CA THR A 73 -11.97 8.79 -0.38
C THR A 73 -11.72 7.32 -0.73
N THR A 74 -10.56 7.04 -1.32
CA THR A 74 -10.11 5.69 -1.68
C THR A 74 -9.83 4.84 -0.44
N ALA A 75 -9.23 5.43 0.60
CA ALA A 75 -9.02 4.79 1.90
C ALA A 75 -10.33 4.37 2.57
N GLY A 76 -11.39 5.17 2.42
CA GLY A 76 -12.72 4.85 2.92
C GLY A 76 -13.32 3.59 2.30
N VAL A 77 -12.91 3.23 1.07
CA VAL A 77 -13.34 1.99 0.39
C VAL A 77 -12.39 0.83 0.68
N LEU A 78 -11.08 1.04 0.51
CA LEU A 78 -10.05 0.00 0.68
C LEU A 78 -9.85 -0.41 2.13
N GLN A 79 -10.18 0.46 3.09
CA GLN A 79 -9.98 0.24 4.53
C GLN A 79 -8.57 -0.27 4.85
N PRO A 80 -7.51 0.48 4.48
CA PRO A 80 -6.15 0.03 4.64
C PRO A 80 -5.82 -0.22 6.11
N VAL A 81 -5.03 -1.26 6.35
CA VAL A 81 -4.53 -1.58 7.68
C VAL A 81 -3.28 -0.73 7.95
N GLU A 82 -3.41 0.28 8.82
CA GLU A 82 -2.30 1.16 9.18
C GLU A 82 -1.45 0.58 10.32
N PHE A 83 -0.14 0.50 10.07
CA PHE A 83 0.87 0.17 11.07
C PHE A 83 1.57 1.45 11.54
N THR A 84 1.41 1.81 12.81
CA THR A 84 1.82 3.12 13.36
C THR A 84 2.99 3.03 14.32
N ARG A 85 3.46 1.82 14.65
CA ARG A 85 4.41 1.57 15.76
C ARG A 85 3.89 1.95 17.15
N ARG A 86 2.65 2.43 17.28
CA ARG A 86 2.05 2.83 18.56
C ARG A 86 1.00 1.83 19.02
N ASN A 87 0.94 1.63 20.34
CA ASN A 87 -0.04 0.72 20.95
C ASN A 87 -1.44 1.35 21.12
N ASP A 88 -1.53 2.68 21.04
CA ASP A 88 -2.71 3.51 21.27
C ASP A 88 -3.40 4.02 19.99
N SER A 89 -2.77 3.83 18.82
CA SER A 89 -3.26 4.30 17.53
C SER A 89 -2.95 3.26 16.46
N GLY A 90 -3.94 2.78 15.70
CA GLY A 90 -3.74 1.76 14.67
C GLY A 90 -3.14 0.45 15.20
N ARG A 91 -2.37 -0.27 14.35
CA ARG A 91 -1.62 -1.46 14.76
C ARG A 91 -0.15 -1.09 15.04
N ALA A 92 0.41 -1.55 16.15
CA ALA A 92 1.84 -1.33 16.43
C ALA A 92 2.77 -2.02 15.41
N GLY A 93 2.33 -3.14 14.82
CA GLY A 93 3.10 -3.86 13.81
C GLY A 93 2.33 -5.05 13.25
N PHE A 94 2.96 -5.79 12.34
CA PHE A 94 2.37 -6.97 11.72
C PHE A 94 2.17 -8.11 12.73
N TYR A 95 3.13 -8.28 13.64
CA TYR A 95 3.05 -9.22 14.75
C TYR A 95 2.27 -8.64 15.95
N LEU A 96 1.91 -9.52 16.90
CA LEU A 96 1.14 -9.18 18.10
C LEU A 96 1.74 -8.00 18.87
N LYS A 97 0.88 -7.30 19.62
CA LYS A 97 1.26 -6.15 20.44
C LYS A 97 2.43 -6.52 21.36
N SER A 98 3.48 -5.71 21.33
CA SER A 98 4.57 -5.82 22.29
C SER A 98 4.01 -5.59 23.70
N VAL A 99 4.28 -6.54 24.60
CA VAL A 99 3.99 -6.40 26.04
C VAL A 99 4.88 -5.36 26.72
N THR A 100 6.01 -5.00 26.08
CA THR A 100 6.85 -3.89 26.48
C THR A 100 6.37 -2.63 25.75
N SER A 101 6.14 -1.54 26.50
CA SER A 101 5.93 -0.21 25.89
C SER A 101 7.10 0.09 24.96
N MET A 102 6.86 0.13 23.65
CA MET A 102 7.88 0.57 22.71
C MET A 102 8.06 2.07 22.94
N LEU A 103 9.27 2.47 23.37
CA LEU A 103 9.61 3.88 23.52
C LEU A 103 9.29 4.58 22.21
N VAL A 104 8.51 5.66 22.29
CA VAL A 104 8.35 6.62 21.21
C VAL A 104 9.78 7.04 20.83
N GLY A 105 10.22 6.66 19.64
CA GLY A 105 11.45 7.22 19.09
C GLY A 105 11.22 8.72 19.01
N ASP A 106 12.13 9.49 19.61
CA ASP A 106 12.11 10.94 19.63
C ASP A 106 12.05 11.44 18.18
N ASP A 107 10.88 11.91 17.72
CA ASP A 107 10.76 12.69 16.48
C ASP A 107 11.28 14.12 16.75
N SER A 108 12.46 14.24 17.35
CA SER A 108 13.11 15.49 17.74
C SER A 108 14.52 15.61 17.13
N GLU A 109 14.72 15.16 15.90
CA GLU A 109 15.86 15.55 15.09
C GLU A 109 15.42 15.92 13.67
N SER A 110 15.01 17.18 13.51
CA SER A 110 15.54 18.07 12.47
C SER A 110 14.84 19.44 12.57
N ALA A 111 15.53 20.38 13.21
CA ALA A 111 15.32 21.81 13.03
C ALA A 111 15.93 22.27 11.70
#